data_AF-A0A812R636-F1
#
_entry.id   AF-A0A812R636-F1
#
_cell.length_a   1.000
_cell.length_b   1.000
_cell.length_c   1.000
_cell.angle_alpha   90.00
_cell.angle_beta   90.00
_cell.angle_gamma   90.00
#
_symmetry.space_group_name_H-M   'P 1'
#
loop_
_entity.id
_entity.type
_entity.pdbx_description
1 polymer ?
#
loop_
_entity_poly.entity_id
_entity_poly.type
_entity_poly.pdbx_seq_one_letter_code
_entity_poly.pdbx_strand_id
1 'polypeptide(L)'
;MAKMIAVLLASVLPSALSRLGEAPRNATGPSPEDLLPGGAARRAEYWENATLRWNVDPSLSELQTMRRRAGYDHLATTTRYGDTCCASCGSIDTARLVEGTGFYAVASAESMQDYGIGDGHYCTSDASGHRGTQGMGCLSCAKGKFLPAHPFSYPLWAQPNAGIFRRELKIVVADTCPHSGNEAWCPGHEGHANKFGVKHHFDFANPPAKYDNYYFVWSKIECPRRLKRRYAEMSRC
;
A
#
# COMPACT_ATOMS: atom_id res chain seq x y z
N MET A 1 -17.86 -63.03 28.80
CA MET A 1 -16.53 -62.84 28.18
C MET A 1 -16.74 -62.16 26.84
N ALA A 2 -16.61 -60.82 26.77
CA ALA A 2 -16.80 -60.04 25.55
C ALA A 2 -15.44 -59.54 25.07
N LYS A 3 -15.06 -59.90 23.84
CA LYS A 3 -13.82 -59.47 23.17
C LYS A 3 -14.01 -58.04 22.65
N MET A 4 -13.28 -57.08 23.24
CA MET A 4 -13.07 -55.76 22.65
C MET A 4 -12.08 -55.89 21.49
N ILE A 5 -12.52 -55.53 20.29
CA ILE A 5 -11.67 -55.35 19.11
C ILE A 5 -11.25 -53.87 19.09
N ALA A 6 -9.97 -53.61 19.34
CA ALA A 6 -9.37 -52.29 19.17
C ALA A 6 -8.98 -52.09 17.70
N VAL A 7 -9.62 -51.13 17.03
CA VAL A 7 -9.27 -50.70 15.67
C VAL A 7 -8.29 -49.54 15.77
N LEU A 8 -7.01 -49.79 15.46
CA LEU A 8 -5.99 -48.77 15.29
C LEU A 8 -6.13 -48.14 13.90
N LEU A 9 -6.72 -46.95 13.83
CA LEU A 9 -6.63 -46.08 12.65
C LEU A 9 -5.31 -45.31 12.70
N ALA A 10 -4.34 -45.76 11.90
CA ALA A 10 -3.14 -44.98 11.58
C ALA A 10 -3.50 -43.92 10.52
N SER A 11 -3.65 -42.67 10.96
CA SER A 11 -3.79 -41.51 10.08
C SER A 11 -2.43 -41.16 9.48
N VAL A 12 -2.24 -41.51 8.19
CA VAL A 12 -1.11 -41.06 7.38
C VAL A 12 -1.33 -39.58 7.06
N LEU A 13 -0.64 -38.69 7.79
CA LEU A 13 -0.53 -37.27 7.43
C LEU A 13 0.40 -37.15 6.20
N PRO A 14 -0.03 -36.53 5.10
CA PRO A 14 0.89 -36.16 4.03
C PRO A 14 1.81 -35.05 4.55
N SER A 15 3.11 -35.34 4.62
CA SER A 15 4.17 -34.38 4.87
C SER A 15 4.18 -33.31 3.77
N ALA A 16 3.52 -32.17 4.02
CA ALA A 16 3.55 -30.98 3.18
C ALA A 16 4.85 -30.17 3.42
N LEU A 17 6.00 -30.84 3.32
CA LEU A 17 7.31 -30.20 3.40
C LEU A 17 8.02 -30.40 2.05
N SER A 18 8.38 -29.26 1.46
CA SER A 18 9.37 -29.09 0.39
C SER A 18 8.89 -29.30 -1.05
N ARG A 19 8.21 -28.28 -1.58
CA ARG A 19 8.45 -27.82 -2.95
C ARG A 19 8.83 -26.33 -2.92
N LEU A 20 10.01 -26.04 -2.38
CA LEU A 20 10.75 -24.87 -2.82
C LEU A 20 11.21 -25.21 -4.23
N GLY A 21 10.50 -24.70 -5.24
CA GLY A 21 10.91 -24.85 -6.64
C GLY A 21 12.32 -24.30 -6.80
N GLU A 22 13.19 -25.06 -7.48
CA GLU A 22 14.51 -24.56 -7.86
C GLU A 22 14.34 -23.25 -8.63
N ALA A 23 14.97 -22.18 -8.13
CA ALA A 23 14.95 -20.89 -8.79
C ALA A 23 15.55 -21.03 -10.21
N PRO A 24 14.95 -20.40 -11.23
CA PRO A 24 15.47 -20.47 -12.60
C PRO A 24 16.94 -20.02 -12.64
N ARG A 25 17.81 -20.88 -13.20
CA ARG A 25 19.28 -20.73 -13.20
C ARG A 25 19.82 -19.51 -13.97
N ASN A 26 18.96 -18.67 -14.54
CA ASN A 26 19.33 -17.47 -15.31
C ASN A 26 18.78 -16.16 -14.73
N ALA A 27 18.22 -16.16 -13.51
CA ALA A 27 17.90 -14.90 -12.83
C ALA A 27 19.21 -14.23 -12.41
N THR A 28 19.61 -13.18 -13.14
CA THR A 28 20.60 -12.23 -12.61
C THR A 28 20.02 -11.66 -11.32
N GLY A 29 20.78 -11.82 -10.23
CA GLY A 29 20.39 -11.34 -8.90
C GLY A 29 19.99 -9.86 -8.91
N PRO A 30 19.32 -9.37 -7.84
CA PRO A 30 19.00 -7.94 -7.75
C PRO A 30 20.28 -7.13 -7.86
N SER A 31 20.25 -6.06 -8.66
CA SER A 31 21.35 -5.11 -8.68
C SER A 31 21.51 -4.48 -7.28
N PRO A 32 22.71 -4.04 -6.87
CA PRO A 32 22.88 -3.31 -5.62
C PRO A 32 21.91 -2.11 -5.48
N GLU A 33 21.56 -1.49 -6.61
CA GLU A 33 20.55 -0.46 -6.66
C GLU A 33 19.18 -1.02 -6.28
N ASP A 34 18.76 -2.17 -6.77
CA ASP A 34 17.48 -2.82 -6.43
C ASP A 34 17.35 -3.12 -4.92
N LEU A 35 18.47 -3.10 -4.19
CA LEU A 35 18.57 -3.28 -2.74
C LEU A 35 18.66 -1.95 -1.96
N LEU A 36 18.28 -0.81 -2.57
CA LEU A 36 18.17 0.45 -1.85
C LEU A 36 16.72 0.69 -1.40
N PRO A 37 16.48 1.03 -0.12
CA PRO A 37 15.14 1.36 0.38
C PRO A 37 14.50 2.52 -0.41
N GLY A 38 13.20 2.40 -0.74
CA GLY A 38 12.39 3.51 -1.28
C GLY A 38 12.36 3.66 -2.80
N GLY A 39 11.98 2.59 -3.52
CA GLY A 39 12.01 2.53 -4.99
C GLY A 39 11.14 3.52 -5.79
N ALA A 40 10.25 4.29 -5.16
CA ALA A 40 9.26 5.14 -5.85
C ALA A 40 9.86 6.12 -6.86
N ALA A 41 11.00 6.73 -6.49
CA ALA A 41 11.68 7.76 -7.29
C ALA A 41 12.41 7.23 -8.53
N ARG A 42 12.27 5.93 -8.85
CA ARG A 42 12.82 5.35 -10.08
C ARG A 42 11.87 5.61 -11.23
N ARG A 43 12.40 6.09 -12.36
CA ARG A 43 11.64 6.36 -13.57
C ARG A 43 10.90 5.11 -14.07
N ALA A 44 9.84 5.31 -14.85
CA ALA A 44 8.99 4.23 -15.38
C ALA A 44 9.79 3.13 -16.10
N GLU A 45 10.86 3.47 -16.82
CA GLU A 45 11.68 2.52 -17.60
C GLU A 45 12.40 1.50 -16.71
N TYR A 46 12.79 1.88 -15.49
CA TYR A 46 13.36 0.94 -14.53
C TYR A 46 12.34 -0.16 -14.20
N TRP A 47 11.09 0.24 -13.98
CA TRP A 47 10.02 -0.68 -13.61
C TRP A 47 9.59 -1.57 -14.77
N GLU A 48 9.73 -1.15 -16.03
CA GLU A 48 9.49 -1.99 -17.23
C GLU A 48 10.40 -3.21 -17.26
N ASN A 49 11.65 -3.02 -16.88
CA ASN A 49 12.64 -4.08 -16.88
C ASN A 49 12.65 -4.91 -15.59
N ALA A 50 12.24 -4.32 -14.47
CA ALA A 50 12.20 -5.01 -13.16
C ALA A 50 11.16 -6.15 -13.13
N THR A 51 9.98 -5.96 -13.74
CA THR A 51 8.91 -6.97 -13.77
C THR A 51 9.27 -8.27 -14.50
N LEU A 52 10.25 -8.25 -15.42
CA LEU A 52 10.67 -9.44 -16.17
C LEU A 52 11.61 -10.37 -15.39
N ARG A 53 12.12 -9.93 -14.23
CA ARG A 53 13.20 -10.65 -13.53
C ARG A 53 12.74 -11.50 -12.34
N TRP A 54 11.49 -11.40 -11.88
CA TRP A 54 11.13 -11.92 -10.55
C TRP A 54 9.82 -12.71 -10.53
N ASN A 55 9.93 -14.00 -10.21
CA ASN A 55 8.86 -15.02 -10.22
C ASN A 55 8.29 -15.34 -8.82
N VAL A 56 8.44 -14.43 -7.85
CA VAL A 56 8.08 -14.71 -6.43
C VAL A 56 7.10 -13.70 -5.83
N ASP A 57 6.54 -12.81 -6.65
CA ASP A 57 5.52 -11.88 -6.19
C ASP A 57 4.25 -12.66 -5.85
N PRO A 58 3.62 -12.41 -4.69
CA PRO A 58 2.34 -13.04 -4.38
C PRO A 58 1.36 -12.66 -5.49
N SER A 59 0.69 -13.67 -6.03
CA SER A 59 -0.36 -13.46 -7.01
C SER A 59 -1.40 -12.50 -6.45
N LEU A 60 -2.08 -11.76 -7.32
CA LEU A 60 -3.17 -10.88 -6.89
C LEU A 60 -4.22 -11.65 -6.07
N SER A 61 -4.49 -12.92 -6.40
CA SER A 61 -5.40 -13.78 -5.63
C SER A 61 -4.94 -14.02 -4.18
N GLU A 62 -3.64 -14.22 -3.97
CA GLU A 62 -3.04 -14.37 -2.63
C GLU A 62 -3.14 -13.07 -1.84
N LEU A 63 -2.79 -11.93 -2.45
CA LEU A 63 -2.94 -10.61 -1.82
C LEU A 63 -4.40 -10.34 -1.44
N GLN A 64 -5.34 -10.69 -2.30
CA GLN A 64 -6.78 -10.56 -2.02
C GLN A 64 -7.21 -11.46 -0.85
N THR A 65 -6.63 -12.66 -0.73
CA THR A 65 -6.86 -13.56 0.41
C THR A 65 -6.26 -12.99 1.70
N MET A 66 -5.05 -12.43 1.65
CA MET A 66 -4.42 -11.77 2.79
C MET A 66 -5.24 -10.56 3.25
N ARG A 67 -5.74 -9.74 2.33
CA ARG A 67 -6.66 -8.62 2.62
C ARG A 67 -7.91 -9.10 3.35
N ARG A 68 -8.60 -10.13 2.82
CA ARG A 68 -9.81 -10.68 3.45
C ARG A 68 -9.53 -11.19 4.87
N ARG A 69 -8.44 -11.94 5.07
CA ARG A 69 -8.02 -12.42 6.39
C ARG A 69 -7.65 -11.29 7.35
N ALA A 70 -7.13 -10.19 6.81
CA ALA A 70 -6.78 -9.01 7.59
C ALA A 70 -8.01 -8.18 8.01
N GLY A 71 -9.18 -8.39 7.40
CA GLY A 71 -10.44 -7.72 7.77
C GLY A 71 -10.57 -6.30 7.24
N TYR A 72 -9.97 -5.99 6.08
CA TYR A 72 -10.04 -4.67 5.44
C TYR A 72 -10.66 -4.74 4.04
N ASP A 73 -11.22 -3.62 3.60
CA ASP A 73 -12.02 -3.55 2.38
C ASP A 73 -11.19 -3.38 1.12
N HIS A 74 -9.99 -2.81 1.23
CA HIS A 74 -9.18 -2.42 0.08
C HIS A 74 -7.72 -2.84 0.22
N LEU A 75 -7.02 -2.85 -0.92
CA LEU A 75 -5.60 -3.15 -1.06
C LEU A 75 -4.98 -1.97 -1.82
N ALA A 76 -3.86 -1.46 -1.33
CA ALA A 76 -3.08 -0.43 -2.00
C ALA A 76 -1.62 -0.86 -2.11
N THR A 77 -0.96 -0.42 -3.18
CA THR A 77 0.51 -0.32 -3.16
C THR A 77 0.92 0.92 -2.36
N THR A 78 2.17 0.98 -1.90
CA THR A 78 2.66 2.17 -1.21
C THR A 78 4.07 2.56 -1.61
N THR A 79 4.38 3.84 -1.47
CA THR A 79 5.71 4.44 -1.66
C THR A 79 6.03 5.47 -0.58
N ARG A 80 7.17 6.18 -0.72
CA ARG A 80 7.50 7.36 0.08
C ARG A 80 7.89 8.57 -0.78
N TYR A 81 7.47 9.77 -0.38
CA TYR A 81 7.80 11.04 -1.08
C TYR A 81 8.42 12.12 -0.18
N GLY A 82 8.32 12.01 1.14
CA GLY A 82 8.86 13.01 2.08
C GLY A 82 7.81 14.01 2.58
N ASP A 83 8.06 14.61 3.74
CA ASP A 83 7.24 15.72 4.23
C ASP A 83 7.44 16.97 3.36
N THR A 84 6.37 17.73 3.14
CA THR A 84 6.37 18.97 2.33
C THR A 84 5.56 20.06 3.02
N CYS A 85 5.98 21.32 2.85
CA CYS A 85 5.27 22.49 3.39
C CYS A 85 3.98 22.83 2.66
N CYS A 86 3.83 22.29 1.46
CA CYS A 86 3.07 22.94 0.40
C CYS A 86 2.40 21.89 -0.50
N ALA A 87 1.66 20.98 0.13
CA ALA A 87 1.00 19.88 -0.57
C ALA A 87 -0.18 20.32 -1.44
N SER A 88 -0.58 19.49 -2.41
CA SER A 88 -1.65 19.79 -3.37
C SER A 88 -3.03 19.97 -2.72
N CYS A 89 -3.22 19.44 -1.50
CA CYS A 89 -4.42 19.63 -0.68
C CYS A 89 -4.44 21.00 0.03
N GLY A 90 -4.44 22.08 -0.76
CA GLY A 90 -4.57 23.45 -0.24
C GLY A 90 -3.29 24.03 0.37
N SER A 91 -2.11 23.64 -0.12
CA SER A 91 -0.80 24.15 0.34
C SER A 91 -0.54 23.90 1.83
N ILE A 92 -1.04 22.78 2.37
CA ILE A 92 -0.80 22.41 3.75
C ILE A 92 0.60 21.82 3.96
N ASP A 93 1.12 22.01 5.16
CA ASP A 93 2.30 21.32 5.66
C ASP A 93 1.92 19.92 6.17
N THR A 94 2.46 18.88 5.53
CA THR A 94 2.06 17.50 5.80
C THR A 94 2.50 17.00 7.18
N ALA A 95 3.68 17.42 7.65
CA ALA A 95 4.19 17.09 8.97
C ALA A 95 3.35 17.76 10.07
N ARG A 96 3.10 19.06 9.93
CA ARG A 96 2.30 19.83 10.90
C ARG A 96 0.85 19.35 10.97
N LEU A 97 0.26 18.92 9.85
CA LEU A 97 -1.08 18.35 9.84
C LEU A 97 -1.18 17.16 10.83
N VAL A 98 -0.22 16.24 10.81
CA VAL A 98 -0.32 14.99 11.58
C VAL A 98 0.39 15.00 12.93
N GLU A 99 1.12 16.07 13.27
CA GLU A 99 1.86 16.20 14.53
C GLU A 99 0.99 15.90 15.77
N GLY A 100 1.38 14.87 16.54
CA GLY A 100 0.70 14.48 17.78
C GLY A 100 -0.72 13.91 17.59
N THR A 101 -1.08 13.48 16.38
CA THR A 101 -2.41 12.91 16.08
C THR A 101 -2.43 11.38 16.05
N GLY A 102 -1.26 10.75 15.86
CA GLY A 102 -1.16 9.32 15.58
C GLY A 102 -1.55 8.91 14.16
N PHE A 103 -1.77 9.88 13.27
CA PHE A 103 -1.97 9.66 11.83
C PHE A 103 -0.64 9.81 11.07
N TYR A 104 -0.61 9.22 9.88
CA TYR A 104 0.43 9.43 8.88
C TYR A 104 -0.15 10.24 7.73
N ALA A 105 0.59 11.25 7.25
CA ALA A 105 0.22 11.98 6.05
C ALA A 105 0.59 11.17 4.81
N VAL A 106 -0.33 11.07 3.86
CA VAL A 106 -0.12 10.37 2.60
C VAL A 106 -0.58 11.22 1.41
N ALA A 107 -0.01 10.97 0.25
CA ALA A 107 -0.60 11.31 -1.03
C ALA A 107 -1.41 10.11 -1.54
N SER A 108 -2.65 10.29 -1.95
CA SER A 108 -3.39 9.24 -2.67
C SER A 108 -3.24 9.44 -4.18
N ALA A 109 -3.31 8.35 -4.96
CA ALA A 109 -3.29 8.46 -6.41
C ALA A 109 -4.37 9.42 -6.94
N GLU A 110 -4.07 10.11 -8.02
CA GLU A 110 -4.99 11.00 -8.75
C GLU A 110 -6.33 10.32 -9.08
N SER A 111 -6.32 9.04 -9.49
CA SER A 111 -7.53 8.22 -9.68
C SER A 111 -8.39 7.99 -8.43
N MET A 112 -7.89 8.35 -7.26
CA MET A 112 -8.61 8.28 -5.97
C MET A 112 -9.10 9.66 -5.52
N GLN A 113 -8.82 10.73 -6.27
CA GLN A 113 -9.33 12.08 -6.04
C GLN A 113 -10.68 12.27 -6.76
N ASP A 114 -11.51 13.22 -6.29
CA ASP A 114 -12.74 13.59 -7.01
C ASP A 114 -12.41 14.43 -8.24
N TYR A 115 -12.97 14.08 -9.41
CA TYR A 115 -12.87 14.83 -10.66
C TYR A 115 -11.47 15.37 -11.00
N GLY A 116 -10.48 14.48 -10.95
CA GLY A 116 -9.07 14.79 -11.16
C GLY A 116 -8.66 15.22 -12.57
N ILE A 117 -9.12 16.39 -13.02
CA ILE A 117 -8.49 17.18 -14.09
C ILE A 117 -8.76 18.67 -13.81
N GLY A 118 -7.86 19.35 -13.09
CA GLY A 118 -7.99 20.79 -12.83
C GLY A 118 -6.97 21.34 -11.83
N ASP A 119 -6.09 22.21 -12.33
CA ASP A 119 -5.37 23.28 -11.60
C ASP A 119 -4.34 22.88 -10.54
N GLY A 120 -4.25 21.61 -10.12
CA GLY A 120 -3.32 21.16 -9.08
C GLY A 120 -3.72 21.54 -7.65
N HIS A 121 -4.93 22.07 -7.46
CA HIS A 121 -5.50 22.38 -6.15
C HIS A 121 -6.71 21.48 -5.87
N TYR A 122 -6.47 20.39 -5.13
CA TYR A 122 -7.52 19.48 -4.72
C TYR A 122 -8.08 19.96 -3.38
N CYS A 123 -9.25 20.57 -3.40
CA CYS A 123 -9.89 21.08 -2.18
C CYS A 123 -11.04 20.21 -1.67
N THR A 124 -11.40 19.16 -2.41
CA THR A 124 -12.55 18.33 -2.08
C THR A 124 -12.14 17.18 -1.16
N SER A 125 -12.87 17.05 -0.05
CA SER A 125 -12.80 15.85 0.80
C SER A 125 -13.70 14.72 0.32
N ASP A 126 -14.67 15.07 -0.51
CA ASP A 126 -15.61 14.16 -1.10
C ASP A 126 -14.95 13.60 -2.36
N ALA A 127 -14.29 12.46 -2.25
CA ALA A 127 -13.91 11.68 -3.42
C ALA A 127 -14.98 10.62 -3.67
N SER A 128 -15.66 10.74 -4.80
CA SER A 128 -16.58 9.72 -5.27
C SER A 128 -15.79 8.50 -5.73
N GLY A 129 -16.00 7.36 -5.09
CA GLY A 129 -15.42 6.11 -5.55
C GLY A 129 -16.21 5.60 -6.75
N HIS A 130 -15.59 5.48 -7.92
CA HIS A 130 -16.23 4.94 -9.10
C HIS A 130 -15.42 3.79 -9.72
N ARG A 131 -16.14 2.90 -10.43
CA ARG A 131 -15.59 1.82 -11.28
C ARG A 131 -14.58 0.89 -10.58
N GLY A 132 -14.69 0.74 -9.27
CA GLY A 132 -13.87 -0.16 -8.46
C GLY A 132 -12.60 0.48 -7.86
N THR A 133 -12.44 1.79 -7.97
CA THR A 133 -11.52 2.57 -7.14
C THR A 133 -12.29 3.23 -6.00
N GLN A 134 -11.70 3.26 -4.81
CA GLN A 134 -12.29 3.85 -3.62
C GLN A 134 -11.75 5.27 -3.48
N GLY A 135 -12.67 6.25 -3.46
CA GLY A 135 -12.32 7.66 -3.33
C GLY A 135 -11.67 7.97 -1.97
N MET A 136 -10.51 8.61 -2.03
CA MET A 136 -9.67 9.09 -0.94
C MET A 136 -9.09 10.45 -1.33
N GLY A 137 -9.95 11.47 -1.35
CA GLY A 137 -9.56 12.85 -1.61
C GLY A 137 -8.91 13.53 -0.40
N CYS A 138 -8.55 14.80 -0.53
CA CYS A 138 -7.94 15.58 0.55
C CYS A 138 -8.74 15.53 1.86
N LEU A 139 -8.06 15.37 3.00
CA LEU A 139 -8.72 15.16 4.30
C LEU A 139 -9.61 13.90 4.36
N SER A 140 -9.45 12.92 3.46
CA SER A 140 -10.00 11.58 3.69
C SER A 140 -9.09 10.81 4.65
N CYS A 141 -9.69 10.05 5.58
CA CYS A 141 -8.97 9.20 6.52
C CYS A 141 -9.21 7.72 6.26
N ALA A 142 -8.21 6.91 6.59
CA ALA A 142 -8.34 5.46 6.58
C ALA A 142 -7.58 4.84 7.76
N LYS A 143 -7.97 3.61 8.11
CA LYS A 143 -7.17 2.74 8.96
C LYS A 143 -6.76 1.50 8.18
N GLY A 144 -5.62 0.92 8.52
CA GLY A 144 -5.08 -0.21 7.79
C GLY A 144 -3.82 -0.79 8.40
N LYS A 145 -3.21 -1.76 7.74
CA LYS A 145 -1.89 -2.29 8.12
C LYS A 145 -1.13 -2.78 6.90
N PHE A 146 0.18 -2.87 7.04
CA PHE A 146 1.02 -3.46 6.01
C PHE A 146 0.87 -4.98 5.97
N LEU A 147 0.94 -5.54 4.77
CA LEU A 147 1.11 -6.97 4.55
C LEU A 147 2.60 -7.29 4.46
N PRO A 148 3.03 -8.51 4.85
CA PRO A 148 4.40 -8.99 4.65
C PRO A 148 4.65 -9.36 3.17
N ALA A 149 4.45 -8.38 2.29
CA ALA A 149 4.60 -8.46 0.85
C ALA A 149 4.83 -7.04 0.32
N HIS A 150 5.70 -6.86 -0.66
CA HIS A 150 5.85 -5.63 -1.43
C HIS A 150 5.80 -5.92 -2.94
N PRO A 151 5.60 -4.92 -3.81
CA PRO A 151 5.36 -5.11 -5.24
C PRO A 151 6.60 -5.44 -6.09
N PHE A 152 7.78 -5.52 -5.50
CA PHE A 152 9.03 -5.83 -6.20
C PHE A 152 9.85 -6.90 -5.46
N SER A 153 11.03 -7.22 -5.98
CA SER A 153 11.83 -8.39 -5.58
C SER A 153 12.23 -8.46 -4.11
N TYR A 154 12.34 -9.70 -3.62
CA TYR A 154 12.91 -10.08 -2.33
C TYR A 154 14.40 -9.64 -2.22
N PRO A 155 14.92 -9.27 -1.03
CA PRO A 155 14.38 -9.56 0.30
C PRO A 155 13.40 -8.55 0.88
N LEU A 156 12.38 -9.08 1.59
CA LEU A 156 11.62 -8.28 2.56
C LEU A 156 12.59 -7.77 3.64
N TRP A 157 12.72 -6.45 3.74
CA TRP A 157 13.58 -5.81 4.76
C TRP A 157 13.08 -6.05 6.19
N ALA A 158 11.79 -6.33 6.35
CA ALA A 158 11.18 -6.73 7.60
C ALA A 158 10.80 -8.21 7.56
N GLN A 159 11.15 -8.94 8.62
CA GLN A 159 10.71 -10.30 8.84
C GLN A 159 9.17 -10.37 8.89
N PRO A 160 8.51 -11.42 8.39
CA PRO A 160 7.04 -11.51 8.36
C PRO A 160 6.35 -11.34 9.74
N ASN A 161 7.07 -11.60 10.83
CA ASN A 161 6.59 -11.42 12.21
C ASN A 161 6.89 -10.03 12.80
N ALA A 162 7.51 -9.12 12.05
CA ALA A 162 7.89 -7.79 12.52
C ALA A 162 6.68 -6.96 12.94
N GLY A 163 6.89 -6.08 13.93
CA GLY A 163 5.84 -5.24 14.49
C GLY A 163 5.11 -4.36 13.47
N ILE A 164 5.77 -3.99 12.37
CA ILE A 164 5.19 -3.19 11.28
C ILE A 164 3.98 -3.87 10.62
N PHE A 165 3.95 -5.20 10.56
CA PHE A 165 2.86 -5.97 9.97
C PHE A 165 1.71 -6.28 10.95
N ARG A 166 1.92 -6.00 12.24
CA ARG A 166 0.93 -6.24 13.30
C ARG A 166 0.20 -4.96 13.73
N ARG A 167 0.83 -3.81 13.51
CA ARG A 167 0.30 -2.52 13.95
C ARG A 167 -0.76 -2.00 12.97
N GLU A 168 -1.93 -1.63 13.49
CA GLU A 168 -2.88 -0.82 12.74
C GLU A 168 -2.39 0.63 12.68
N LEU A 169 -2.38 1.20 11.49
CA LEU A 169 -2.03 2.57 11.17
C LEU A 169 -3.29 3.35 10.84
N LYS A 170 -3.22 4.65 11.06
CA LYS A 170 -4.20 5.61 10.57
C LYS A 170 -3.50 6.55 9.60
N ILE A 171 -4.12 6.81 8.47
CA ILE A 171 -3.60 7.70 7.44
C ILE A 171 -4.61 8.80 7.16
N VAL A 172 -4.11 9.97 6.74
CA VAL A 172 -4.90 11.07 6.21
C VAL A 172 -4.30 11.52 4.89
N VAL A 173 -5.15 11.69 3.89
CA VAL A 173 -4.73 12.23 2.60
C VAL A 173 -4.46 13.71 2.76
N ALA A 174 -3.21 14.08 2.51
CA ALA A 174 -2.68 15.43 2.65
C ALA A 174 -2.09 15.94 1.34
N ASP A 175 -1.94 15.09 0.33
CA ASP A 175 -1.41 15.44 -0.98
C ASP A 175 -2.03 14.52 -2.07
N THR A 176 -1.64 14.75 -3.33
CA THR A 176 -2.04 13.95 -4.48
C THR A 176 -0.78 13.35 -5.13
N CYS A 177 -0.82 12.06 -5.45
CA CYS A 177 0.18 11.44 -6.33
C CYS A 177 -0.32 11.52 -7.78
N PRO A 178 0.23 12.43 -8.61
CA PRO A 178 -0.18 12.55 -10.00
C PRO A 178 0.24 11.31 -10.79
N HIS A 179 -0.54 10.93 -11.81
CA HIS A 179 -0.15 9.83 -12.68
C HIS A 179 1.14 10.13 -13.46
N SER A 180 1.26 11.35 -13.97
CA SER A 180 2.45 11.78 -14.73
C SER A 180 3.69 11.76 -13.84
N GLY A 181 4.71 11.02 -14.26
CA GLY A 181 5.95 10.77 -13.51
C GLY A 181 5.85 9.64 -12.47
N ASN A 182 4.65 9.11 -12.19
CA ASN A 182 4.42 8.01 -11.24
C ASN A 182 3.58 6.89 -11.86
N GLU A 183 3.71 6.67 -13.17
CA GLU A 183 2.82 5.81 -13.97
C GLU A 183 2.81 4.36 -13.48
N ALA A 184 3.93 3.88 -12.93
CA ALA A 184 4.04 2.54 -12.36
C ALA A 184 3.17 2.35 -11.10
N TRP A 185 2.95 3.41 -10.34
CA TRP A 185 2.40 3.38 -8.98
C TRP A 185 1.00 3.94 -8.88
N CYS A 186 0.77 5.11 -9.47
CA CYS A 186 -0.44 5.92 -9.32
C CYS A 186 -1.30 5.76 -10.57
N PRO A 187 -2.44 5.02 -10.52
CA PRO A 187 -3.32 4.93 -11.67
C PRO A 187 -3.87 6.32 -12.02
N GLY A 188 -3.94 6.63 -13.32
CA GLY A 188 -4.45 7.93 -13.79
C GLY A 188 -5.96 8.02 -13.90
N HIS A 189 -6.68 6.89 -13.89
CA HIS A 189 -8.14 6.89 -13.99
C HIS A 189 -8.76 5.88 -13.02
N GLU A 190 -9.99 6.19 -12.60
CA GLU A 190 -10.79 5.32 -11.74
C GLU A 190 -11.00 3.93 -12.37
N GLY A 191 -10.90 2.90 -11.55
CA GLY A 191 -11.02 1.50 -11.96
C GLY A 191 -9.77 0.91 -12.61
N HIS A 192 -8.81 1.73 -13.04
CA HIS A 192 -7.53 1.26 -13.57
C HIS A 192 -6.65 0.71 -12.45
N ALA A 193 -5.93 -0.36 -12.75
CA ALA A 193 -4.88 -0.86 -11.89
C ALA A 193 -3.56 -0.19 -12.28
N ASN A 194 -2.67 -0.04 -11.30
CA ASN A 194 -1.28 0.28 -11.56
C ASN A 194 -0.53 -0.94 -12.12
N LYS A 195 0.78 -0.80 -12.33
CA LYS A 195 1.62 -1.86 -12.90
C LYS A 195 1.63 -3.16 -12.10
N PHE A 196 1.32 -3.07 -10.81
CA PHE A 196 1.30 -4.19 -9.88
C PHE A 196 -0.11 -4.80 -9.71
N GLY A 197 -1.06 -4.43 -10.57
CA GLY A 197 -2.41 -5.00 -10.57
C GLY A 197 -3.32 -4.46 -9.45
N VAL A 198 -2.92 -3.38 -8.77
CA VAL A 198 -3.69 -2.78 -7.66
C VAL A 198 -4.30 -1.44 -8.08
N LYS A 199 -5.57 -1.23 -7.71
CA LYS A 199 -6.36 -0.04 -8.09
C LYS A 199 -6.17 1.17 -7.19
N HIS A 200 -5.41 1.01 -6.12
CA HIS A 200 -5.19 2.03 -5.11
C HIS A 200 -3.71 2.17 -4.82
N HIS A 201 -3.31 3.39 -4.48
CA HIS A 201 -1.95 3.70 -4.12
C HIS A 201 -1.91 4.82 -3.09
N PHE A 202 -1.03 4.67 -2.09
CA PHE A 202 -0.71 5.71 -1.12
C PHE A 202 0.79 5.94 -1.03
N ASP A 203 1.21 7.17 -1.29
CA ASP A 203 2.58 7.60 -1.08
C ASP A 203 2.72 8.21 0.32
N PHE A 204 3.57 7.67 1.18
CA PHE A 204 3.74 8.14 2.56
C PHE A 204 4.73 9.30 2.63
N ALA A 205 4.33 10.40 3.27
CA ALA A 205 5.23 11.53 3.50
C ALA A 205 6.38 11.09 4.44
N ASN A 206 6.01 10.55 5.60
CA ASN A 206 6.95 10.05 6.59
C ASN A 206 6.50 8.69 7.16
N PRO A 207 6.79 7.57 6.46
CA PRO A 207 6.32 6.26 6.87
C PRO A 207 6.93 5.78 8.20
N PRO A 208 6.35 4.78 8.87
CA PRO A 208 6.94 4.22 10.08
C PRO A 208 8.33 3.60 9.83
N ALA A 209 9.12 3.47 10.89
CA ALA A 209 10.41 2.78 10.82
C ALA A 209 10.26 1.34 10.28
N LYS A 210 11.28 0.89 9.54
CA LYS A 210 11.33 -0.42 8.84
C LYS A 210 10.30 -0.59 7.73
N TYR A 211 9.73 0.52 7.24
CA TYR A 211 8.91 0.55 6.04
C TYR A 211 9.75 0.31 4.78
N ASP A 212 9.18 -0.46 3.83
CA ASP A 212 9.74 -0.66 2.50
C ASP A 212 8.65 -1.02 1.49
N ASN A 213 7.89 -0.01 1.04
CA ASN A 213 6.90 -0.09 -0.04
C ASN A 213 5.94 -1.29 0.03
N TYR A 214 5.61 -1.75 1.24
CA TYR A 214 4.74 -2.90 1.45
C TYR A 214 3.34 -2.64 0.91
N TYR A 215 2.65 -3.70 0.50
CA TYR A 215 1.22 -3.62 0.27
C TYR A 215 0.51 -3.20 1.57
N PHE A 216 -0.47 -2.33 1.45
CA PHE A 216 -1.25 -1.81 2.56
C PHE A 216 -2.72 -2.18 2.38
N VAL A 217 -3.30 -2.82 3.37
CA VAL A 217 -4.73 -3.14 3.39
C VAL A 217 -5.45 -2.17 4.30
N TRP A 218 -6.61 -1.68 3.88
CA TRP A 218 -7.23 -0.54 4.55
C TRP A 218 -8.74 -0.45 4.35
N SER A 219 -9.37 0.32 5.23
CA SER A 219 -10.77 0.71 5.18
C SER A 219 -10.89 2.21 5.48
N LYS A 220 -11.77 2.90 4.76
CA LYS A 220 -12.05 4.33 4.99
C LYS A 220 -12.66 4.51 6.40
N ILE A 221 -12.28 5.59 7.07
CA ILE A 221 -12.84 5.97 8.37
C ILE A 221 -13.15 7.46 8.37
N GLU A 222 -13.97 7.87 9.33
CA GLU A 222 -14.20 9.28 9.58
C GLU A 222 -12.95 9.96 10.17
N CYS A 223 -12.58 11.11 9.61
CA CYS A 223 -11.48 11.90 10.17
C CYS A 223 -11.88 12.52 11.52
N PRO A 224 -11.01 12.44 12.55
CA PRO A 224 -11.28 13.07 13.83
C PRO A 224 -11.47 14.59 13.72
N ARG A 225 -12.38 15.16 14.53
CA ARG A 225 -12.66 16.62 14.54
C ARG A 225 -11.41 17.48 14.72
N ARG A 226 -10.44 17.03 15.52
CA ARG A 226 -9.15 17.74 15.71
C ARG A 226 -8.36 17.86 14.41
N LEU A 227 -8.32 16.80 13.61
CA LEU A 227 -7.60 16.77 12.34
C LEU A 227 -8.30 17.63 11.29
N LYS A 228 -9.64 17.55 11.23
CA LYS A 228 -10.46 18.42 10.35
C LYS A 228 -10.25 19.90 10.65
N ARG A 229 -10.30 20.29 11.93
CA ARG A 229 -10.07 21.68 12.34
C ARG A 229 -8.66 22.15 11.95
N ARG A 230 -7.65 21.34 12.22
CA ARG A 230 -6.27 21.66 11.86
C ARG A 230 -6.08 21.83 10.35
N TYR A 231 -6.67 20.93 9.55
CA TYR A 231 -6.67 21.08 8.10
C TYR A 231 -7.31 22.40 7.68
N ALA A 232 -8.49 22.76 8.20
CA ALA A 232 -9.17 24.01 7.88
C ALA A 232 -8.38 25.27 8.31
N GLU A 233 -7.57 25.20 9.37
CA GLU A 233 -6.69 26.30 9.81
C GLU A 233 -5.45 26.48 8.90
N MET A 234 -5.05 25.43 8.19
CA MET A 234 -3.82 25.41 7.38
C MET A 234 -4.11 25.53 5.88
N SER A 235 -5.22 24.96 5.44
CA SER A 235 -5.58 24.85 4.03
C SER A 235 -5.97 26.21 3.45
N ARG A 236 -5.60 26.41 2.19
CA ARG A 236 -6.05 27.54 1.36
C ARG A 236 -7.26 27.19 0.48
N CYS A 237 -7.81 26.02 0.73
CA CYS A 237 -9.19 25.69 0.44
C CYS A 237 -10.09 26.34 1.50
#